data_AF-C7CCW7-F1
#
_entry.id   AF-C7CCW7-F1
#
_cell.length_a   1.000
_cell.length_b   1.000
_cell.length_c   1.000
_cell.angle_alpha   90.00
_cell.angle_beta   90.00
_cell.angle_gamma   90.00
#
_symmetry.space_group_name_H-M   'P 1'
#
loop_
_entity.id
_entity.type
_entity.pdbx_description
1 polymer ?
#
loop_
_entity_poly.entity_id
_entity_poly.type
_entity_poly.pdbx_seq_one_letter_code
_entity_poly.pdbx_strand_id
1 'polypeptide(L)'
;MQRRPTDRTALPRFPAILGLLLLAALWLAAAWSALPQPAVAQWGDSYDAPAADPYAAPPPRRRARGAYADEYGYGRAPARRAAPPQEAPRQFYWPWEDQPRAQPAPPPQPAPGYARPSRPRAPAAAPAAAGRSDEERAARRRRPSPAPAVAQPKAKVPKAAPTTQIAVFGDSLAGYLAKGADDAFSDNAEVAVLDRSKADSGLVRKDLVDWAKTAEDFLKATPKVSYALMMIGLNDRQAIREGDQSVEALSDKWREIYAARVDEVAKVFAEHKVPLIWVGLPPVRIESLSRDFAAINDLVRERVQRAGQSYAEVWQGFVDDRNRFTASGPDVDGQEARLRTSDGIHFTAAGSRKVAHFADVELKRLMGEKGGLPSEQPAAAIAATPGEGGAGLGVDDTAAIDRKITAMLPSLPEPPGIPSLPVKPAAGPVVPLGRTETSPGGTLLTARPQEGDATGTRERSLQRGAAPLPQPGRADDFRWPPG
;
A
#
# COMPACT_ATOMS: atom_id res chain seq x y z
N MET A 1 55.39 -60.28 45.24
CA MET A 1 54.10 -60.99 45.05
C MET A 1 53.05 -60.30 45.91
N GLN A 2 51.84 -60.07 45.34
CA GLN A 2 50.54 -59.79 46.00
C GLN A 2 50.37 -58.40 46.67
N ARG A 3 49.57 -57.46 46.12
CA ARG A 3 48.09 -57.29 46.00
C ARG A 3 47.47 -56.49 47.18
N ARG A 4 46.62 -55.52 46.79
CA ARG A 4 45.93 -54.42 47.53
C ARG A 4 45.13 -54.80 48.79
N PRO A 5 44.68 -53.79 49.57
CA PRO A 5 43.28 -53.34 49.43
C PRO A 5 43.07 -51.80 49.38
N THR A 6 41.88 -51.44 48.92
CA THR A 6 41.25 -50.11 48.72
C THR A 6 40.75 -49.47 50.01
N ASP A 7 40.74 -48.13 50.15
CA ASP A 7 39.48 -47.38 50.40
C ASP A 7 39.58 -45.83 50.38
N ARG A 8 38.53 -45.26 49.75
CA ARG A 8 37.74 -44.04 50.04
C ARG A 8 38.35 -42.62 49.99
N THR A 9 37.97 -41.93 48.91
CA THR A 9 37.88 -40.48 48.75
C THR A 9 36.69 -39.90 49.52
N ALA A 10 36.91 -38.80 50.25
CA ALA A 10 35.87 -37.99 50.89
C ALA A 10 35.59 -36.72 50.06
N LEU A 11 34.33 -36.52 49.66
CA LEU A 11 33.82 -35.29 49.04
C LEU A 11 33.43 -34.27 50.13
N PRO A 12 33.71 -32.96 49.96
CA PRO A 12 33.17 -31.93 50.84
C PRO A 12 31.74 -31.52 50.45
N ARG A 13 31.05 -31.01 51.47
CA ARG A 13 29.60 -30.87 51.62
C ARG A 13 29.03 -29.68 50.81
N PHE A 14 27.92 -29.94 50.12
CA PHE A 14 27.17 -29.02 49.25
C PHE A 14 26.28 -27.90 49.88
N PRO A 15 26.03 -27.77 51.22
CA PRO A 15 25.03 -26.80 51.67
C PRO A 15 25.56 -25.35 51.84
N ALA A 16 26.87 -25.12 51.84
CA ALA A 16 27.43 -23.78 52.08
C ALA A 16 27.35 -22.84 50.86
N ILE A 17 27.36 -23.40 49.64
CA ILE A 17 27.37 -22.62 48.39
C ILE A 17 25.95 -22.13 48.05
N LEU A 18 24.92 -22.90 48.41
CA LEU A 18 23.52 -22.54 48.13
C LEU A 18 23.04 -21.36 49.01
N GLY A 19 23.52 -21.27 50.25
CA GLY A 19 23.20 -20.16 51.15
C GLY A 19 23.76 -18.82 50.69
N LEU A 20 24.96 -18.82 50.08
CA LEU A 20 25.59 -17.61 49.57
C LEU A 20 24.93 -17.09 48.29
N LEU A 21 24.43 -18.00 47.43
CA LEU A 21 23.69 -17.64 46.22
C LEU A 21 22.30 -17.05 46.52
N LEU A 22 21.62 -17.54 47.57
CA LEU A 22 20.33 -16.99 48.01
C LEU A 22 20.47 -15.58 48.61
N LEU A 23 21.53 -15.30 49.36
CA LEU A 23 21.82 -13.97 49.89
C LEU A 23 22.20 -12.96 48.79
N ALA A 24 22.93 -13.41 47.75
CA ALA A 24 23.23 -12.57 46.59
C ALA A 24 21.98 -12.25 45.74
N ALA A 25 21.06 -13.22 45.60
CA ALA A 25 19.80 -13.02 44.88
C ALA A 25 18.85 -12.03 45.61
N LEU A 26 18.82 -12.06 46.95
CA LEU A 26 18.04 -11.12 47.76
C LEU A 26 18.60 -9.69 47.72
N TRP A 27 19.91 -9.52 47.60
CA TRP A 27 20.53 -8.20 47.42
C TRP A 27 20.30 -7.62 46.00
N LEU A 28 20.29 -8.44 44.96
CA LEU A 28 19.94 -7.98 43.61
C LEU A 28 18.45 -7.59 43.48
N ALA A 29 17.55 -8.28 44.19
CA ALA A 29 16.12 -7.94 44.18
C ALA A 29 15.83 -6.61 44.88
N ALA A 30 16.52 -6.31 46.00
CA ALA A 30 16.37 -5.04 46.72
C ALA A 30 16.94 -3.83 45.95
N ALA A 31 17.99 -4.04 45.14
CA ALA A 31 18.56 -3.00 44.28
C ALA A 31 17.66 -2.66 43.06
N TRP A 32 16.75 -3.56 42.67
CA TRP A 32 15.82 -3.34 41.56
C TRP A 32 14.59 -2.52 41.95
N SER A 33 14.23 -2.50 43.24
CA SER A 33 13.14 -1.69 43.79
C SER A 33 13.50 -0.22 44.07
N ALA A 34 14.78 0.18 43.93
CA ALA A 34 15.28 1.52 44.26
C ALA A 34 15.66 2.38 43.04
N LEU A 35 15.38 1.93 41.82
CA LEU A 35 15.59 2.71 40.59
C LEU A 35 14.32 3.50 40.24
N PRO A 36 14.43 4.80 39.89
CA PRO A 36 13.28 5.58 39.45
C PRO A 36 12.72 5.00 38.15
N GLN A 37 11.42 4.72 38.15
CA GLN A 37 10.69 4.21 36.99
C GLN A 37 10.73 5.25 35.85
N PRO A 38 10.96 4.86 34.58
CA PRO A 38 10.77 5.79 33.47
C PRO A 38 9.29 6.15 33.37
N ALA A 39 8.99 7.45 33.44
CA ALA A 39 7.64 7.97 33.26
C ALA A 39 7.09 7.52 31.90
N VAL A 40 6.01 6.74 31.95
CA VAL A 40 5.22 6.38 30.77
C VAL A 40 4.46 7.65 30.36
N ALA A 41 4.77 8.20 29.19
CA ALA A 41 4.02 9.30 28.62
C ALA A 41 2.63 8.81 28.20
N GLN A 42 1.64 9.01 29.06
CA GLN A 42 0.23 8.92 28.73
C GLN A 42 -0.14 10.17 27.92
N TRP A 43 -0.20 10.03 26.60
CA TRP A 43 -0.76 11.07 25.74
C TRP A 43 -2.28 10.94 25.70
N GLY A 44 -2.95 11.84 26.41
CA GLY A 44 -4.40 12.00 26.43
C GLY A 44 -4.75 12.91 27.61
N ASP A 45 -5.32 14.08 27.30
CA ASP A 45 -5.79 15.13 28.21
C ASP A 45 -4.76 16.21 28.60
N SER A 46 -4.64 17.24 27.75
CA SER A 46 -4.65 18.65 28.19
C SER A 46 -4.43 19.62 27.02
N TYR A 47 -5.52 20.00 26.34
CA TYR A 47 -5.60 21.28 25.63
C TYR A 47 -6.74 22.07 26.28
N ASP A 48 -6.44 22.71 27.41
CA ASP A 48 -7.10 23.92 27.89
C ASP A 48 -6.45 24.38 29.19
N ALA A 49 -5.34 25.10 29.06
CA ALA A 49 -4.82 25.96 30.13
C ALA A 49 -4.02 27.11 29.49
N PRO A 50 -4.44 28.38 29.63
CA PRO A 50 -3.60 29.50 29.23
C PRO A 50 -2.43 29.66 30.20
N ALA A 51 -1.22 29.69 29.66
CA ALA A 51 0.01 30.00 30.38
C ALA A 51 -0.04 31.45 30.91
N ALA A 52 0.29 31.62 32.20
CA ALA A 52 0.40 32.92 32.84
C ALA A 52 1.76 33.57 32.50
N ASP A 53 1.70 34.78 31.94
CA ASP A 53 2.84 35.61 31.58
C ASP A 53 3.43 36.30 32.84
N PRO A 54 4.74 36.22 33.14
CA PRO A 54 5.31 36.72 34.40
C PRO A 54 5.57 38.24 34.45
N TYR A 55 5.06 39.04 33.51
CA TYR A 55 5.31 40.50 33.45
C TYR A 55 4.05 41.40 33.45
N ALA A 56 2.86 40.89 33.79
CA ALA A 56 1.66 41.72 33.86
C ALA A 56 1.48 42.39 35.24
N ALA A 57 1.60 43.72 35.29
CA ALA A 57 1.33 44.53 36.48
C ALA A 57 -0.16 44.46 36.91
N PRO A 58 -0.48 44.44 38.22
CA PRO A 58 -1.87 44.30 38.68
C PRO A 58 -2.66 45.63 38.61
N PRO A 59 -3.94 45.62 38.19
CA PRO A 59 -4.79 46.81 38.27
C PRO A 59 -5.32 47.05 39.71
N PRO A 60 -5.58 48.32 40.10
CA PRO A 60 -5.94 48.66 41.47
C PRO A 60 -7.39 48.28 41.80
N ARG A 61 -7.57 47.68 42.99
CA ARG A 61 -8.88 47.39 43.60
C ARG A 61 -9.55 48.69 44.06
N ARG A 62 -10.68 49.06 43.46
CA ARG A 62 -11.57 50.11 43.99
C ARG A 62 -12.41 49.55 45.14
N ARG A 63 -12.18 50.06 46.35
CA ARG A 63 -13.12 49.98 47.49
C ARG A 63 -14.22 51.04 47.35
N ALA A 64 -15.36 50.71 47.97
CA ALA A 64 -16.59 51.47 48.02
C ALA A 64 -16.47 52.86 48.69
N ARG A 65 -17.17 53.85 48.11
CA ARG A 65 -17.79 55.01 48.77
C ARG A 65 -19.23 55.02 48.24
N GLY A 66 -20.28 55.11 49.05
CA GLY A 66 -20.48 56.10 50.09
C GLY A 66 -21.39 57.19 49.50
N ALA A 67 -22.63 57.21 49.97
CA ALA A 67 -23.75 58.00 49.49
C ALA A 67 -23.49 59.52 49.43
N TYR A 68 -24.13 60.18 48.47
CA TYR A 68 -24.68 61.53 48.61
C TYR A 68 -26.04 61.56 47.90
N ALA A 69 -27.04 61.98 48.66
CA ALA A 69 -28.36 62.38 48.18
C ALA A 69 -28.28 63.81 47.63
N ASP A 70 -29.14 64.13 46.66
CA ASP A 70 -29.82 65.42 46.41
C ASP A 70 -30.79 65.14 45.24
N GLU A 71 -32.10 65.03 45.50
CA GLU A 71 -33.08 66.11 45.53
C GLU A 71 -33.42 66.61 44.11
N TYR A 72 -34.53 66.07 43.57
CA TYR A 72 -35.53 66.63 42.64
C TYR A 72 -36.22 65.45 41.95
N GLY A 73 -37.46 65.17 42.37
CA GLY A 73 -38.26 64.09 41.84
C GLY A 73 -38.75 64.36 40.42
N TYR A 74 -38.83 63.30 39.61
CA TYR A 74 -40.01 62.90 38.83
C TYR A 74 -39.76 61.47 38.34
N GLY A 75 -40.67 60.56 38.66
CA GLY A 75 -40.53 59.13 38.41
C GLY A 75 -40.65 58.74 36.93
N ARG A 76 -39.81 57.80 36.50
CA ARG A 76 -40.11 56.90 35.39
C ARG A 76 -39.24 55.64 35.50
N ALA A 77 -39.86 54.47 35.66
CA ALA A 77 -39.16 53.20 35.57
C ALA A 77 -38.61 53.00 34.14
N PRO A 78 -37.32 52.68 33.94
CA PRO A 78 -36.82 52.35 32.61
C PRO A 78 -37.28 50.95 32.20
N ALA A 79 -37.92 50.89 31.03
CA ALA A 79 -38.28 49.66 30.35
C ALA A 79 -37.05 48.76 30.13
N ARG A 80 -37.21 47.45 30.36
CA ARG A 80 -36.20 46.43 30.02
C ARG A 80 -35.91 46.50 28.52
N ARG A 81 -34.74 47.01 28.14
CA ARG A 81 -34.20 46.82 26.79
C ARG A 81 -33.88 45.34 26.62
N ALA A 82 -34.49 44.70 25.63
CA ALA A 82 -34.04 43.40 25.15
C ALA A 82 -32.62 43.54 24.60
N ALA A 83 -31.75 42.56 24.91
CA ALA A 83 -30.41 42.49 24.34
C ALA A 83 -30.50 42.29 22.82
N PRO A 84 -29.59 42.89 22.01
CA PRO A 84 -29.54 42.59 20.59
C PRO A 84 -29.17 41.10 20.38
N PRO A 85 -29.65 40.46 19.30
CA PRO A 85 -29.27 39.09 19.01
C PRO A 85 -27.76 39.00 18.79
N GLN A 86 -27.12 38.02 19.42
CA GLN A 86 -25.71 37.71 19.20
C GLN A 86 -25.52 37.30 17.73
N GLU A 87 -24.78 38.09 16.96
CA GLU A 87 -24.25 37.64 15.67
C GLU A 87 -23.29 36.48 15.94
N ALA A 88 -23.52 35.36 15.26
CA ALA A 88 -22.63 34.21 15.31
C ALA A 88 -21.21 34.62 14.84
N PRO A 89 -20.14 34.08 15.44
CA PRO A 89 -18.77 34.44 15.09
C PRO A 89 -18.52 34.13 13.61
N ARG A 90 -18.13 35.16 12.85
CA ARG A 90 -17.77 35.02 11.44
C ARG A 90 -16.53 34.12 11.34
N GLN A 91 -16.65 33.02 10.62
CA GLN A 91 -15.51 32.15 10.32
C GLN A 91 -14.59 32.85 9.32
N PHE A 92 -13.32 33.00 9.69
CA PHE A 92 -12.27 33.57 8.85
C PHE A 92 -11.80 32.51 7.85
N TYR A 93 -11.80 32.86 6.57
CA TYR A 93 -11.25 32.06 5.48
C TYR A 93 -10.01 32.72 4.92
N TRP A 94 -8.99 31.92 4.58
CA TRP A 94 -7.76 32.43 3.98
C TRP A 94 -7.97 32.81 2.50
N PRO A 95 -7.22 33.79 1.95
CA PRO A 95 -7.44 34.30 0.59
C PRO A 95 -7.26 33.30 -0.57
N TRP A 96 -6.73 32.10 -0.30
CA TRP A 96 -6.49 31.03 -1.28
C TRP A 96 -7.37 29.79 -1.06
N GLU A 97 -8.34 29.84 -0.14
CA GLU A 97 -9.34 28.78 0.04
C GLU A 97 -10.61 29.09 -0.77
N ASP A 98 -11.08 28.09 -1.54
CA ASP A 98 -12.38 28.17 -2.21
C ASP A 98 -13.51 28.13 -1.16
N GLN A 99 -14.25 29.24 -1.04
CA GLN A 99 -15.40 29.32 -0.14
C GLN A 99 -16.54 28.41 -0.63
N PRO A 100 -17.23 27.66 0.27
CA PRO A 100 -18.43 26.94 -0.11
C PRO A 100 -19.51 27.94 -0.56
N ARG A 101 -20.01 27.78 -1.79
CA ARG A 101 -21.12 28.60 -2.32
C ARG A 101 -22.30 28.56 -1.34
N ALA A 102 -22.69 29.73 -0.83
CA ALA A 102 -23.86 29.90 0.00
C ALA A 102 -25.11 29.38 -0.73
N GLN A 103 -25.82 28.45 -0.12
CA GLN A 103 -27.13 28.01 -0.61
C GLN A 103 -28.13 29.17 -0.47
N PRO A 104 -28.99 29.44 -1.47
CA PRO A 104 -30.03 30.45 -1.33
C PRO A 104 -31.01 30.06 -0.23
N ALA A 105 -31.29 31.00 0.68
CA ALA A 105 -32.20 30.81 1.79
C ALA A 105 -33.62 30.48 1.30
N PRO A 106 -34.38 29.60 2.01
CA PRO A 106 -35.78 29.35 1.68
C PRO A 106 -36.63 30.61 1.88
N PRO A 107 -37.71 30.80 1.09
CA PRO A 107 -38.55 32.00 1.20
C PRO A 107 -39.27 32.08 2.55
N PRO A 108 -39.54 33.30 3.06
CA PRO A 108 -40.15 33.50 4.36
C PRO A 108 -41.58 32.97 4.41
N GLN A 109 -41.92 32.31 5.51
CA GLN A 109 -43.29 31.86 5.79
C GLN A 109 -44.19 33.06 6.11
N PRO A 110 -45.46 33.08 5.62
CA PRO A 110 -46.39 34.15 5.95
C PRO A 110 -46.84 34.08 7.42
N ALA A 111 -46.93 35.25 8.05
CA ALA A 111 -47.37 35.43 9.44
C ALA A 111 -48.82 34.94 9.68
N PRO A 112 -49.16 34.49 10.91
CA PRO A 112 -50.46 33.89 11.20
C PRO A 112 -51.55 34.96 11.28
N GLY A 113 -52.32 35.10 10.20
CA GLY A 113 -53.48 35.98 10.11
C GLY A 113 -54.80 35.21 10.08
N TYR A 114 -55.57 35.35 11.17
CA TYR A 114 -57.02 35.15 11.32
C TYR A 114 -57.66 33.84 10.79
N ALA A 115 -58.10 33.03 11.75
CA ALA A 115 -58.93 31.85 11.57
C ALA A 115 -60.23 32.17 10.80
N ARG A 116 -60.52 31.36 9.79
CA ARG A 116 -61.83 31.27 9.12
C ARG A 116 -62.38 29.85 9.30
N PRO A 117 -63.67 29.68 9.66
CA PRO A 117 -64.19 28.39 10.07
C PRO A 117 -64.33 27.40 8.90
N SER A 118 -64.12 26.13 9.22
CA SER A 118 -64.17 24.97 8.34
C SER A 118 -65.55 24.81 7.69
N ARG A 119 -65.59 24.81 6.35
CA ARG A 119 -66.74 24.27 5.60
C ARG A 119 -66.51 22.77 5.35
N PRO A 120 -67.50 21.90 5.58
CA PRO A 120 -67.38 20.49 5.21
C PRO A 120 -67.41 20.35 3.68
N ARG A 121 -66.40 19.68 3.13
CA ARG A 121 -66.28 19.41 1.70
C ARG A 121 -67.08 18.15 1.35
N ALA A 122 -67.98 18.26 0.37
CA ALA A 122 -68.68 17.15 -0.26
C ALA A 122 -67.69 16.23 -1.01
N PRO A 123 -67.97 14.92 -1.12
CA PRO A 123 -67.04 13.96 -1.72
C PRO A 123 -66.94 14.19 -3.24
N ALA A 124 -65.71 14.35 -3.73
CA ALA A 124 -65.42 14.44 -5.15
C ALA A 124 -65.25 13.04 -5.76
N ALA A 125 -65.86 12.83 -6.92
CA ALA A 125 -65.81 11.61 -7.70
C ALA A 125 -64.38 11.25 -8.17
N ALA A 126 -64.09 9.96 -8.18
CA ALA A 126 -62.86 9.36 -8.69
C ALA A 126 -62.78 9.38 -10.22
N PRO A 127 -61.56 9.29 -10.78
CA PRO A 127 -61.35 8.41 -11.91
C PRO A 127 -60.36 7.30 -11.53
N ALA A 128 -60.76 6.08 -11.86
CA ALA A 128 -60.02 4.86 -11.68
C ALA A 128 -58.78 4.81 -12.59
N ALA A 129 -57.63 4.44 -12.03
CA ALA A 129 -56.54 3.81 -12.76
C ALA A 129 -55.74 2.92 -11.81
N ALA A 130 -55.88 1.61 -12.05
CA ALA A 130 -55.15 0.45 -11.54
C ALA A 130 -53.96 0.70 -10.60
N GLY A 131 -54.12 0.24 -9.35
CA GLY A 131 -53.05 0.14 -8.37
C GLY A 131 -51.96 -0.85 -8.79
N ARG A 132 -50.72 -0.36 -8.79
CA ARG A 132 -49.58 -1.15 -8.35
C ARG A 132 -49.24 -0.63 -6.97
N SER A 133 -49.41 -1.46 -5.95
CA SER A 133 -49.18 -1.09 -4.56
C SER A 133 -47.75 -0.62 -4.35
N ASP A 134 -47.57 0.46 -3.61
CA ASP A 134 -46.27 0.95 -3.14
C ASP A 134 -45.50 -0.11 -2.32
N GLU A 135 -46.18 -1.17 -1.88
CA GLU A 135 -45.61 -2.37 -1.26
C GLU A 135 -44.63 -3.14 -2.17
N GLU A 136 -44.89 -3.23 -3.48
CA GLU A 136 -44.01 -3.98 -4.39
C GLU A 136 -42.70 -3.22 -4.67
N ARG A 137 -42.74 -1.88 -4.56
CA ARG A 137 -41.56 -1.02 -4.67
C ARG A 137 -40.74 -0.99 -3.38
N ALA A 138 -41.38 -1.20 -2.23
CA ALA A 138 -40.71 -1.32 -0.94
C ALA A 138 -40.02 -2.69 -0.76
N ALA A 139 -40.60 -3.77 -1.29
CA ALA A 139 -40.06 -5.14 -1.17
C ALA A 139 -38.80 -5.42 -2.03
N ARG A 140 -38.48 -4.57 -3.01
CA ARG A 140 -37.25 -4.67 -3.82
C ARG A 140 -36.05 -3.95 -3.22
N ARG A 141 -36.18 -3.29 -2.07
CA ARG A 141 -35.05 -2.69 -1.37
C ARG A 141 -34.43 -3.69 -0.39
N ARG A 142 -33.23 -4.14 -0.78
CA ARG A 142 -32.17 -4.74 0.06
C ARG A 142 -32.45 -6.16 0.57
N ARG A 143 -32.25 -7.15 -0.31
CA ARG A 143 -31.48 -8.30 0.18
C ARG A 143 -30.07 -7.79 0.47
N PRO A 144 -29.55 -7.90 1.71
CA PRO A 144 -28.13 -7.65 1.93
C PRO A 144 -27.37 -8.64 1.05
N SER A 145 -26.50 -8.10 0.18
CA SER A 145 -25.48 -8.94 -0.43
C SER A 145 -24.74 -9.62 0.73
N PRO A 146 -24.51 -10.95 0.69
CA PRO A 146 -23.70 -11.59 1.72
C PRO A 146 -22.40 -10.79 1.83
N ALA A 147 -22.03 -10.42 3.06
CA ALA A 147 -20.75 -9.77 3.30
C ALA A 147 -19.68 -10.61 2.60
N PRO A 148 -18.72 -10.00 1.87
CA PRO A 148 -17.61 -10.76 1.31
C PRO A 148 -17.03 -11.56 2.47
N ALA A 149 -16.97 -12.89 2.30
CA ALA A 149 -16.44 -13.78 3.31
C ALA A 149 -15.06 -13.24 3.67
N VAL A 150 -14.93 -12.68 4.88
CA VAL A 150 -13.64 -12.27 5.41
C VAL A 150 -12.83 -13.56 5.42
N ALA A 151 -11.91 -13.69 4.47
CA ALA A 151 -11.01 -14.82 4.41
C ALA A 151 -10.41 -14.96 5.81
N GLN A 152 -10.69 -16.08 6.47
CA GLN A 152 -10.15 -16.30 7.80
C GLN A 152 -8.62 -16.12 7.71
N PRO A 153 -8.00 -15.39 8.64
CA PRO A 153 -6.56 -15.20 8.62
C PRO A 153 -5.91 -16.58 8.55
N LYS A 154 -5.17 -16.86 7.47
CA LYS A 154 -4.39 -18.09 7.36
C LYS A 154 -3.54 -18.21 8.61
N ALA A 155 -3.60 -19.36 9.28
CA ALA A 155 -2.83 -19.59 10.49
C ALA A 155 -1.33 -19.50 10.14
N LYS A 156 -0.65 -18.46 10.65
CA LYS A 156 0.79 -18.26 10.41
C LYS A 156 1.55 -19.47 10.97
N VAL A 157 2.36 -20.13 10.13
CA VAL A 157 3.21 -21.24 10.57
C VAL A 157 4.24 -20.69 11.57
N PRO A 158 4.40 -21.30 12.76
CA PRO A 158 5.43 -20.88 13.70
C PRO A 158 6.82 -21.00 13.07
N LYS A 159 7.55 -19.87 12.95
CA LYS A 159 8.91 -19.80 12.39
C LYS A 159 9.94 -20.29 13.41
N ALA A 160 9.91 -21.58 13.73
CA ALA A 160 10.84 -22.21 14.66
C ALA A 160 12.18 -22.49 13.96
N ALA A 161 13.10 -21.52 14.04
CA ALA A 161 14.46 -21.53 13.45
C ALA A 161 14.55 -21.22 11.94
N PRO A 162 14.38 -19.94 11.54
CA PRO A 162 14.52 -19.54 10.15
C PRO A 162 15.98 -19.69 9.66
N THR A 163 16.16 -20.44 8.58
CA THR A 163 17.44 -20.62 7.87
C THR A 163 17.82 -19.36 7.10
N THR A 164 16.82 -18.62 6.58
CA THR A 164 17.00 -17.38 5.82
C THR A 164 16.38 -16.21 6.58
N GLN A 165 17.15 -15.15 6.79
CA GLN A 165 16.65 -13.91 7.41
C GLN A 165 16.73 -12.76 6.40
N ILE A 166 15.59 -12.09 6.21
CA ILE A 166 15.45 -10.91 5.35
C ILE A 166 15.25 -9.70 6.25
N ALA A 167 16.15 -8.73 6.20
CA ALA A 167 16.01 -7.49 6.97
C ALA A 167 15.46 -6.36 6.11
N VAL A 168 14.47 -5.62 6.61
CA VAL A 168 13.82 -4.53 5.87
C VAL A 168 14.10 -3.19 6.53
N PHE A 169 14.67 -2.26 5.79
CA PHE A 169 15.10 -0.94 6.25
C PHE A 169 14.36 0.18 5.53
N GLY A 170 14.24 1.33 6.18
CA GLY A 170 13.71 2.55 5.58
C GLY A 170 12.57 3.20 6.36
N ASP A 171 11.74 3.95 5.66
CA ASP A 171 10.71 4.81 6.25
C ASP A 171 9.38 4.07 6.51
N SER A 172 8.28 4.81 6.65
CA SER A 172 6.96 4.22 6.89
C SER A 172 6.55 3.23 5.78
N LEU A 173 6.93 3.48 4.52
CA LEU A 173 6.63 2.58 3.40
C LEU A 173 7.43 1.27 3.52
N ALA A 174 8.66 1.31 4.02
CA ALA A 174 9.41 0.07 4.34
C ALA A 174 8.70 -0.77 5.39
N GLY A 175 8.05 -0.15 6.38
CA GLY A 175 7.24 -0.87 7.36
C GLY A 175 6.04 -1.60 6.75
N TYR A 176 5.49 -1.09 5.64
CA TYR A 176 4.44 -1.78 4.87
C TYR A 176 5.00 -2.84 3.93
N LEU A 177 6.19 -2.61 3.36
CA LEU A 177 6.94 -3.63 2.61
C LEU A 177 7.27 -4.83 3.48
N ALA A 178 7.74 -4.60 4.72
CA ALA A 178 8.05 -5.65 5.68
C ALA A 178 6.83 -6.50 6.01
N LYS A 179 5.66 -5.87 6.23
CA LYS A 179 4.39 -6.59 6.44
C LYS A 179 4.00 -7.42 5.22
N GLY A 180 4.10 -6.83 4.03
CA GLY A 180 3.83 -7.52 2.77
C GLY A 180 4.74 -8.73 2.55
N ALA A 181 6.02 -8.60 2.86
CA ALA A 181 7.00 -9.68 2.77
C ALA A 181 6.77 -10.76 3.85
N ASP A 182 6.48 -10.38 5.10
CA ASP A 182 6.17 -11.36 6.16
C ASP A 182 4.94 -12.20 5.80
N ASP A 183 3.92 -11.57 5.24
CA ASP A 183 2.73 -12.26 4.76
C ASP A 183 3.04 -13.14 3.52
N ALA A 184 4.05 -12.79 2.71
CA ALA A 184 4.51 -13.60 1.56
C ALA A 184 5.08 -14.93 1.99
N PHE A 185 5.85 -14.88 3.06
CA PHE A 185 6.54 -16.03 3.62
C PHE A 185 5.81 -16.57 4.86
N SER A 186 4.52 -16.30 5.01
CA SER A 186 3.72 -16.78 6.15
C SER A 186 3.57 -18.30 6.18
N ASP A 187 3.58 -18.93 5.01
CA ASP A 187 3.53 -20.39 4.84
C ASP A 187 4.95 -21.03 4.86
N ASN A 188 6.03 -20.23 4.86
CA ASN A 188 7.40 -20.72 4.87
C ASN A 188 8.09 -20.46 6.23
N ALA A 189 8.22 -21.52 7.03
CA ALA A 189 8.85 -21.46 8.35
C ALA A 189 10.37 -21.14 8.31
N GLU A 190 11.03 -21.34 7.16
CA GLU A 190 12.48 -21.14 7.01
C GLU A 190 12.85 -19.69 6.74
N VAL A 191 11.89 -18.82 6.41
CA VAL A 191 12.13 -17.42 6.06
C VAL A 191 11.53 -16.49 7.12
N ALA A 192 12.40 -15.76 7.81
CA ALA A 192 11.98 -14.71 8.73
C ALA A 192 12.24 -13.32 8.15
N VAL A 193 11.25 -12.44 8.28
CA VAL A 193 11.33 -11.03 7.91
C VAL A 193 11.54 -10.21 9.18
N LEU A 194 12.59 -9.40 9.21
CA LEU A 194 12.95 -8.54 10.33
C LEU A 194 12.68 -7.08 9.93
N ASP A 195 11.61 -6.51 10.48
CA ASP A 195 11.28 -5.09 10.27
C ASP A 195 12.22 -4.19 11.08
N ARG A 196 13.02 -3.39 10.39
CA ARG A 196 13.93 -2.36 10.93
C ARG A 196 13.56 -0.97 10.43
N SER A 197 12.33 -0.78 9.95
CA SER A 197 11.83 0.51 9.50
C SER A 197 11.67 1.52 10.65
N LYS A 198 11.79 2.80 10.30
CA LYS A 198 11.57 3.96 11.17
C LYS A 198 10.72 4.99 10.43
N ALA A 199 9.45 5.12 10.81
CA ALA A 199 8.42 5.79 10.03
C ALA A 199 8.79 7.21 9.55
N ASP A 200 9.33 8.04 10.43
CA ASP A 200 9.60 9.46 10.16
C ASP A 200 10.99 9.73 9.56
N SER A 201 11.75 8.67 9.27
CA SER A 201 13.13 8.77 8.81
C SER A 201 13.24 9.00 7.30
N GLY A 202 14.44 9.38 6.88
CA GLY A 202 14.83 9.62 5.49
C GLY A 202 16.34 9.64 5.37
N LEU A 203 16.89 9.72 4.15
CA LEU A 203 18.31 9.92 3.93
C LEU A 203 18.73 11.39 4.07
N VAL A 204 17.81 12.36 4.03
CA VAL A 204 18.11 13.80 4.17
C VAL A 204 18.46 14.18 5.62
N ARG A 205 17.83 13.55 6.61
CA ARG A 205 17.95 13.89 8.04
C ARG A 205 18.75 12.82 8.79
N LYS A 206 20.09 12.91 8.75
CA LYS A 206 21.00 12.00 9.49
C LYS A 206 20.90 12.14 11.02
N ASP A 207 20.37 13.27 11.50
CA ASP A 207 20.08 13.53 12.92
C ASP A 207 19.01 12.59 13.49
N LEU A 208 18.06 12.17 12.66
CA LEU A 208 16.99 11.27 13.07
C LEU A 208 17.42 9.80 12.97
N VAL A 209 17.90 9.39 11.78
CA VAL A 209 18.48 8.06 11.57
C VAL A 209 19.63 8.19 10.57
N ASP A 210 20.82 7.79 10.98
CA ASP A 210 21.92 7.52 10.05
C ASP A 210 21.76 6.08 9.54
N TRP A 211 21.21 5.92 8.35
CA TRP A 211 20.90 4.61 7.78
C TRP A 211 22.14 3.78 7.44
N ALA A 212 23.26 4.41 7.05
CA ALA A 212 24.50 3.69 6.78
C ALA A 212 25.04 3.09 8.08
N LYS A 213 25.15 3.91 9.13
CA LYS A 213 25.59 3.44 10.45
C LYS A 213 24.62 2.41 11.06
N THR A 214 23.32 2.67 10.98
CA THR A 214 22.30 1.77 11.53
C THR A 214 22.32 0.40 10.84
N ALA A 215 22.49 0.38 9.52
CA ALA A 215 22.65 -0.87 8.77
C ALA A 215 23.94 -1.60 9.17
N GLU A 216 25.06 -0.89 9.30
CA GLU A 216 26.35 -1.47 9.68
C GLU A 216 26.29 -2.11 11.08
N ASP A 217 25.79 -1.38 12.07
CA ASP A 217 25.64 -1.87 13.44
C ASP A 217 24.71 -3.09 13.50
N PHE A 218 23.62 -3.08 12.73
CA PHE A 218 22.70 -4.19 12.67
C PHE A 218 23.29 -5.44 12.02
N LEU A 219 24.02 -5.29 10.90
CA LEU A 219 24.67 -6.41 10.20
C LEU A 219 25.78 -7.03 11.06
N LYS A 220 26.51 -6.22 11.85
CA LYS A 220 27.48 -6.71 12.84
C LYS A 220 26.80 -7.51 13.95
N ALA A 221 25.66 -7.04 14.46
CA ALA A 221 24.91 -7.71 15.51
C ALA A 221 24.16 -8.96 15.02
N THR A 222 23.82 -9.04 13.74
CA THR A 222 22.96 -10.07 13.15
C THR A 222 23.61 -10.73 11.93
N PRO A 223 24.66 -11.56 12.11
CA PRO A 223 25.40 -12.16 10.99
C PRO A 223 24.60 -13.19 10.17
N LYS A 224 23.38 -13.55 10.60
CA LYS A 224 22.50 -14.50 9.91
C LYS A 224 21.63 -13.87 8.80
N VAL A 225 21.68 -12.55 8.63
CA VAL A 225 20.91 -11.86 7.59
C VAL A 225 21.45 -12.25 6.23
N SER A 226 20.58 -12.86 5.42
CA SER A 226 20.93 -13.37 4.09
C SER A 226 20.69 -12.34 3.00
N TYR A 227 19.66 -11.51 3.16
CA TYR A 227 19.23 -10.49 2.20
C TYR A 227 18.71 -9.25 2.93
N ALA A 228 18.86 -8.09 2.29
CA ALA A 228 18.31 -6.84 2.78
C ALA A 228 17.35 -6.23 1.75
N LEU A 229 16.22 -5.72 2.22
CA LEU A 229 15.31 -4.87 1.46
C LEU A 229 15.41 -3.44 2.00
N MET A 230 15.44 -2.44 1.14
CA MET A 230 15.36 -1.04 1.56
C MET A 230 14.33 -0.28 0.74
N MET A 231 13.45 0.45 1.42
CA MET A 231 12.49 1.35 0.79
C MET A 231 12.46 2.68 1.55
N ILE A 232 13.00 3.72 0.96
CA ILE A 232 13.16 5.01 1.63
C ILE A 232 13.08 6.17 0.65
N GLY A 233 12.51 7.27 1.12
CA GLY A 233 12.53 8.56 0.47
C GLY A 233 11.19 9.31 0.51
N LEU A 234 10.18 8.75 1.20
CA LEU A 234 8.91 9.44 1.42
C LEU A 234 9.11 10.81 2.08
N ASN A 235 10.07 10.88 3.02
CA ASN A 235 10.37 12.07 3.82
C ASN A 235 11.54 12.89 3.27
N ASP A 236 12.08 12.56 2.10
CA ASP A 236 13.32 13.15 1.58
C ASP A 236 13.10 14.33 0.64
N ARG A 237 11.85 14.69 0.35
CA ARG A 237 11.51 15.93 -0.38
C ARG A 237 11.64 17.17 0.52
N GLN A 238 12.78 17.33 1.16
CA GLN A 238 13.10 18.47 2.02
C GLN A 238 14.52 18.98 1.74
N ALA A 239 14.77 20.24 2.06
CA ALA A 239 16.10 20.82 1.90
C ALA A 239 17.11 20.10 2.81
N ILE A 240 18.32 19.90 2.30
CA ILE A 240 19.44 19.39 3.10
C ILE A 240 20.06 20.60 3.82
N ARG A 241 20.26 20.47 5.14
CA ARG A 241 21.00 21.48 5.92
C ARG A 241 22.43 21.00 6.15
N GLU A 242 23.40 21.82 5.76
CA GLU A 242 24.82 21.65 6.03
C GLU A 242 25.33 22.89 6.78
N GLY A 243 25.37 22.83 8.11
CA GLY A 243 25.62 23.99 8.95
C GLY A 243 24.56 25.07 8.72
N ASP A 244 25.00 26.28 8.35
CA ASP A 244 24.13 27.42 8.07
C ASP A 244 23.56 27.40 6.64
N GLN A 245 24.03 26.51 5.76
CA GLN A 245 23.58 26.43 4.38
C GLN A 245 22.38 25.49 4.25
N SER A 246 21.35 25.95 3.55
CA SER A 246 20.17 25.16 3.18
C SER A 246 20.20 24.91 1.68
N VAL A 247 20.37 23.64 1.29
CA VAL A 247 20.40 23.18 -0.09
C VAL A 247 19.00 22.73 -0.49
N GLU A 248 18.40 23.42 -1.48
CA GLU A 248 17.04 23.15 -1.93
C GLU A 248 16.87 21.72 -2.44
N ALA A 249 15.74 21.10 -2.08
CA ALA A 249 15.37 19.75 -2.51
C ALA A 249 15.45 19.62 -4.04
N LEU A 250 16.08 18.54 -4.53
CA LEU A 250 16.25 18.27 -5.95
C LEU A 250 16.98 19.37 -6.74
N SER A 251 17.76 20.25 -6.09
CA SER A 251 18.80 21.01 -6.79
C SER A 251 19.97 20.08 -7.19
N ASP A 252 20.86 20.54 -8.08
CA ASP A 252 22.04 19.75 -8.47
C ASP A 252 22.91 19.40 -7.26
N LYS A 253 23.12 20.37 -6.36
CA LYS A 253 23.88 20.14 -5.13
C LYS A 253 23.18 19.16 -4.19
N TRP A 254 21.85 19.24 -4.08
CA TRP A 254 21.08 18.27 -3.29
C TRP A 254 21.21 16.86 -3.86
N ARG A 255 21.12 16.70 -5.19
CA ARG A 255 21.28 15.40 -5.86
C ARG A 255 22.65 14.81 -5.62
N GLU A 256 23.71 15.63 -5.66
CA GLU A 256 25.08 15.20 -5.36
C GLU A 256 25.18 14.65 -3.93
N ILE A 257 24.69 15.41 -2.93
CA ILE A 257 24.75 15.01 -1.53
C ILE A 257 23.89 13.76 -1.29
N TYR A 258 22.68 13.72 -1.85
CA TYR A 258 21.77 12.59 -1.71
C TYR A 258 22.35 11.32 -2.35
N ALA A 259 22.96 11.43 -3.54
CA ALA A 259 23.64 10.34 -4.21
C ALA A 259 24.75 9.75 -3.34
N ALA A 260 25.59 10.60 -2.74
CA ALA A 260 26.65 10.16 -1.83
C ALA A 260 26.09 9.37 -0.64
N ARG A 261 24.94 9.78 -0.09
CA ARG A 261 24.28 9.06 1.01
C ARG A 261 23.71 7.71 0.57
N VAL A 262 23.18 7.62 -0.64
CA VAL A 262 22.76 6.33 -1.22
C VAL A 262 23.97 5.40 -1.39
N ASP A 263 25.09 5.92 -1.86
CA ASP A 263 26.33 5.13 -2.01
C ASP A 263 26.87 4.65 -0.66
N GLU A 264 26.86 5.50 0.37
CA GLU A 264 27.28 5.13 1.73
C GLU A 264 26.48 3.92 2.23
N VAL A 265 25.16 3.94 2.06
CA VAL A 265 24.30 2.80 2.43
C VAL A 265 24.62 1.57 1.59
N ALA A 266 24.65 1.70 0.26
CA ALA A 266 24.91 0.57 -0.63
C ALA A 266 26.28 -0.08 -0.35
N LYS A 267 27.28 0.73 -0.03
CA LYS A 267 28.63 0.29 0.32
C LYS A 267 28.65 -0.60 1.57
N VAL A 268 27.91 -0.24 2.62
CA VAL A 268 27.82 -1.07 3.84
C VAL A 268 27.36 -2.48 3.51
N PHE A 269 26.30 -2.64 2.72
CA PHE A 269 25.81 -3.97 2.33
C PHE A 269 26.80 -4.73 1.43
N ALA A 270 27.48 -4.02 0.52
CA ALA A 270 28.52 -4.61 -0.32
C ALA A 270 29.71 -5.14 0.50
N GLU A 271 30.20 -4.37 1.47
CA GLU A 271 31.32 -4.76 2.35
C GLU A 271 30.97 -5.96 3.23
N HIS A 272 29.72 -6.01 3.72
CA HIS A 272 29.20 -7.13 4.49
C HIS A 272 28.77 -8.34 3.63
N LYS A 273 28.88 -8.24 2.30
CA LYS A 273 28.48 -9.29 1.33
C LYS A 273 27.02 -9.72 1.44
N VAL A 274 26.15 -8.82 1.90
CA VAL A 274 24.71 -9.03 1.96
C VAL A 274 24.08 -8.36 0.75
N PRO A 275 23.39 -9.10 -0.15
CA PRO A 275 22.69 -8.47 -1.27
C PRO A 275 21.59 -7.53 -0.78
N LEU A 276 21.63 -6.29 -1.27
CA LEU A 276 20.62 -5.28 -1.06
C LEU A 276 19.71 -5.21 -2.29
N ILE A 277 18.40 -5.26 -2.03
CA ILE A 277 17.36 -4.95 -3.00
C ILE A 277 16.75 -3.62 -2.57
N TRP A 278 17.02 -2.57 -3.34
CA TRP A 278 16.40 -1.27 -3.14
C TRP A 278 15.06 -1.21 -3.87
N VAL A 279 13.98 -1.03 -3.14
CA VAL A 279 12.63 -0.93 -3.68
C VAL A 279 12.31 0.53 -3.97
N GLY A 280 11.94 0.83 -5.20
CA GLY A 280 11.59 2.19 -5.62
C GLY A 280 10.35 2.73 -4.92
N LEU A 281 10.20 4.06 -4.92
CA LEU A 281 9.02 4.73 -4.40
C LEU A 281 7.89 4.70 -5.43
N PRO A 282 6.71 4.14 -5.14
CA PRO A 282 5.59 4.16 -6.06
C PRO A 282 4.88 5.52 -6.06
N PRO A 283 4.18 5.86 -7.14
CA PRO A 283 3.46 7.13 -7.25
C PRO A 283 2.38 7.25 -6.17
N VAL A 284 2.16 8.47 -5.70
CA VAL A 284 1.16 8.85 -4.69
C VAL A 284 0.13 9.79 -5.29
N ARG A 285 -0.97 10.05 -4.55
CA ARG A 285 -2.06 10.90 -5.03
C ARG A 285 -1.62 12.30 -5.43
N ILE A 286 -0.65 12.87 -4.70
CA ILE A 286 -0.14 14.21 -4.93
C ILE A 286 0.82 14.17 -6.13
N GLU A 287 0.43 14.75 -7.25
CA GLU A 287 1.18 14.67 -8.51
C GLU A 287 2.60 15.26 -8.42
N SER A 288 2.75 16.40 -7.73
CA SER A 288 4.08 17.01 -7.53
C SER A 288 5.02 16.11 -6.73
N LEU A 289 4.48 15.40 -5.72
CA LEU A 289 5.26 14.46 -4.92
C LEU A 289 5.61 13.21 -5.72
N SER A 290 4.69 12.70 -6.56
CA SER A 290 4.98 11.62 -7.50
C SER A 290 6.09 11.98 -8.49
N ARG A 291 6.07 13.19 -9.05
CA ARG A 291 7.13 13.67 -9.95
C ARG A 291 8.48 13.69 -9.25
N ASP A 292 8.50 14.19 -8.01
CA ASP A 292 9.73 14.27 -7.22
C ASP A 292 10.23 12.87 -6.83
N PHE A 293 9.34 11.92 -6.53
CA PHE A 293 9.69 10.51 -6.33
C PHE A 293 10.26 9.86 -7.59
N ALA A 294 9.75 10.18 -8.78
CA ALA A 294 10.35 9.69 -10.02
C ALA A 294 11.80 10.17 -10.17
N ALA A 295 12.07 11.46 -9.91
CA ALA A 295 13.44 12.00 -9.95
C ALA A 295 14.37 11.36 -8.90
N ILE A 296 13.88 11.12 -7.69
CA ILE A 296 14.64 10.43 -6.63
C ILE A 296 14.89 8.97 -7.04
N ASN A 297 13.89 8.28 -7.57
CA ASN A 297 14.01 6.89 -8.02
C ASN A 297 15.07 6.73 -9.11
N ASP A 298 15.09 7.62 -10.10
CA ASP A 298 16.07 7.55 -11.19
C ASP A 298 17.51 7.72 -10.66
N LEU A 299 17.70 8.69 -9.76
CA LEU A 299 18.99 8.88 -9.08
C LEU A 299 19.39 7.63 -8.27
N VAL A 300 18.51 7.13 -7.42
CA VAL A 300 18.77 5.98 -6.55
C VAL A 300 19.06 4.74 -7.37
N ARG A 301 18.26 4.45 -8.41
CA ARG A 301 18.42 3.33 -9.32
C ARG A 301 19.83 3.33 -9.92
N GLU A 302 20.27 4.49 -10.43
CA GLU A 302 21.60 4.66 -11.00
C GLU A 302 22.71 4.35 -9.97
N ARG A 303 22.61 4.89 -8.75
CA ARG A 303 23.62 4.68 -7.69
C ARG A 303 23.66 3.22 -7.21
N VAL A 304 22.50 2.64 -6.93
CA VAL A 304 22.35 1.25 -6.42
C VAL A 304 22.88 0.25 -7.44
N GLN A 305 22.51 0.40 -8.72
CA GLN A 305 22.99 -0.49 -9.78
C GLN A 305 24.49 -0.33 -10.03
N ARG A 306 25.02 0.91 -9.98
CA ARG A 306 26.47 1.15 -10.07
C ARG A 306 27.25 0.48 -8.94
N ALA A 307 26.66 0.38 -7.75
CA ALA A 307 27.23 -0.33 -6.61
C ALA A 307 27.09 -1.86 -6.70
N GLY A 308 26.54 -2.40 -7.80
CA GLY A 308 26.31 -3.84 -7.99
C GLY A 308 25.16 -4.42 -7.17
N GLN A 309 24.29 -3.57 -6.61
CA GLN A 309 23.11 -3.97 -5.86
C GLN A 309 21.87 -4.00 -6.76
N SER A 310 20.82 -4.68 -6.34
CA SER A 310 19.59 -4.83 -7.13
C SER A 310 18.60 -3.71 -6.85
N TYR A 311 17.87 -3.27 -7.87
CA TYR A 311 16.81 -2.27 -7.74
C TYR A 311 15.48 -2.87 -8.22
N ALA A 312 14.48 -2.90 -7.35
CA ALA A 312 13.13 -3.35 -7.66
C ALA A 312 12.26 -2.16 -8.10
N GLU A 313 11.91 -2.13 -9.39
CA GLU A 313 10.99 -1.16 -9.95
C GLU A 313 9.54 -1.55 -9.63
N VAL A 314 8.81 -0.63 -9.02
CA VAL A 314 7.43 -0.86 -8.55
C VAL A 314 6.41 0.08 -9.17
N TRP A 315 6.86 1.12 -9.88
CA TRP A 315 6.02 2.22 -10.35
C TRP A 315 4.81 1.73 -11.16
N GLN A 316 5.06 0.82 -12.10
CA GLN A 316 4.03 0.27 -13.00
C GLN A 316 2.94 -0.51 -12.25
N GLY A 317 3.22 -1.00 -11.04
CA GLY A 317 2.24 -1.68 -10.20
C GLY A 317 1.20 -0.75 -9.57
N PHE A 318 1.39 0.57 -9.61
CA PHE A 318 0.55 1.54 -8.89
C PHE A 318 0.03 2.69 -9.77
N VAL A 319 0.02 2.46 -11.08
CA VAL A 319 -0.55 3.39 -12.06
C VAL A 319 -1.74 2.79 -12.80
N ASP A 320 -2.59 3.66 -13.37
CA ASP A 320 -3.59 3.30 -14.36
C ASP A 320 -2.98 3.12 -15.76
N ASP A 321 -3.80 2.72 -16.73
CA ASP A 321 -3.38 2.56 -18.14
C ASP A 321 -2.84 3.85 -18.79
N ARG A 322 -3.01 4.99 -18.13
CA ARG A 322 -2.51 6.30 -18.56
C ARG A 322 -1.26 6.72 -17.79
N ASN A 323 -0.64 5.79 -17.06
CA ASN A 323 0.54 6.02 -16.23
C ASN A 323 0.32 7.07 -15.12
N ARG A 324 -0.91 7.21 -14.63
CA ARG A 324 -1.26 8.12 -13.52
C ARG A 324 -1.52 7.33 -12.26
N PHE A 325 -1.31 7.96 -11.11
CA PHE A 325 -1.62 7.37 -9.81
C PHE A 325 -3.03 6.75 -9.78
N THR A 326 -3.10 5.52 -9.25
CA THR A 326 -4.37 4.89 -8.87
C THR A 326 -4.33 4.39 -7.43
N ALA A 327 -5.45 4.52 -6.72
CA ALA A 327 -5.59 4.02 -5.35
C ALA A 327 -6.02 2.53 -5.30
N SER A 328 -6.50 2.00 -6.43
CA SER A 328 -6.96 0.62 -6.60
C SER A 328 -6.40 0.03 -7.89
N GLY A 329 -6.29 -1.28 -7.95
CA GLY A 329 -5.88 -1.99 -9.15
C GLY A 329 -5.75 -3.49 -8.86
N PRO A 330 -5.21 -4.27 -9.80
CA PRO A 330 -5.02 -5.70 -9.60
C PRO A 330 -4.05 -5.94 -8.43
N ASP A 331 -4.40 -6.82 -7.51
CA ASP A 331 -3.50 -7.35 -6.49
C ASP A 331 -2.55 -8.41 -7.08
N VAL A 332 -1.85 -9.14 -6.22
CA VAL A 332 -0.91 -10.20 -6.63
C VAL A 332 -1.59 -11.38 -7.33
N ASP A 333 -2.89 -11.58 -7.08
CA ASP A 333 -3.70 -12.64 -7.67
C ASP A 333 -4.48 -12.13 -8.92
N GLY A 334 -4.24 -10.87 -9.31
CA GLY A 334 -4.91 -10.22 -10.44
C GLY A 334 -6.31 -9.70 -10.12
N GLN A 335 -6.76 -9.76 -8.86
CA GLN A 335 -8.09 -9.28 -8.46
C GLN A 335 -8.06 -7.79 -8.18
N GLU A 336 -9.12 -7.08 -8.59
CA GLU A 336 -9.26 -5.66 -8.29
C GLU A 336 -9.38 -5.43 -6.77
N ALA A 337 -8.39 -4.75 -6.20
CA ALA A 337 -8.32 -4.43 -4.78
C ALA A 337 -7.91 -2.99 -4.57
N ARG A 338 -8.28 -2.45 -3.40
CA ARG A 338 -7.75 -1.15 -2.96
C ARG A 338 -6.31 -1.34 -2.51
N LEU A 339 -5.36 -0.66 -3.14
CA LEU A 339 -3.92 -0.78 -2.88
C LEU A 339 -3.39 0.33 -1.96
N ARG A 340 -4.03 1.51 -1.98
CA ARG A 340 -3.65 2.68 -1.16
C ARG A 340 -4.71 3.04 -0.13
N THR A 341 -4.27 3.52 1.02
CA THR A 341 -5.15 4.10 2.06
C THR A 341 -5.81 5.41 1.60
N SER A 342 -6.70 5.97 2.41
CA SER A 342 -7.44 7.19 2.08
C SER A 342 -6.58 8.44 1.93
N ASP A 343 -5.37 8.46 2.52
CA ASP A 343 -4.36 9.50 2.32
C ASP A 343 -3.74 9.48 0.91
N GLY A 344 -3.82 8.35 0.20
CA GLY A 344 -3.17 8.18 -1.10
C GLY A 344 -1.64 8.05 -1.04
N ILE A 345 -1.09 7.77 0.14
CA ILE A 345 0.35 7.59 0.38
C ILE A 345 0.64 6.20 0.94
N HIS A 346 -0.04 5.75 1.99
CA HIS A 346 0.27 4.44 2.58
C HIS A 346 -0.45 3.30 1.87
N PHE A 347 -0.04 2.06 2.17
CA PHE A 347 -0.60 0.87 1.56
C PHE A 347 -1.69 0.23 2.42
N THR A 348 -2.64 -0.42 1.77
CA THR A 348 -3.49 -1.43 2.41
C THR A 348 -2.72 -2.75 2.53
N ALA A 349 -3.31 -3.77 3.17
CA ALA A 349 -2.73 -5.12 3.16
C ALA A 349 -2.48 -5.64 1.73
N ALA A 350 -3.44 -5.47 0.81
CA ALA A 350 -3.28 -5.86 -0.59
C ALA A 350 -2.15 -5.07 -1.29
N GLY A 351 -2.06 -3.76 -1.04
CA GLY A 351 -0.96 -2.93 -1.56
C GLY A 351 0.42 -3.33 -1.02
N SER A 352 0.49 -3.66 0.27
CA SER A 352 1.68 -4.20 0.93
C SER A 352 2.14 -5.51 0.29
N ARG A 353 1.22 -6.45 0.06
CA ARG A 353 1.52 -7.72 -0.64
C ARG A 353 2.01 -7.45 -2.06
N LYS A 354 1.40 -6.50 -2.76
CA LYS A 354 1.78 -6.13 -4.13
C LYS A 354 3.19 -5.53 -4.20
N VAL A 355 3.53 -4.57 -3.34
CA VAL A 355 4.90 -3.99 -3.34
C VAL A 355 5.94 -5.04 -2.96
N ALA A 356 5.62 -5.91 -2.00
CA ALA A 356 6.50 -7.03 -1.63
C ALA A 356 6.70 -8.01 -2.79
N HIS A 357 5.67 -8.29 -3.58
CA HIS A 357 5.77 -9.17 -4.74
C HIS A 357 6.83 -8.72 -5.76
N PHE A 358 6.94 -7.41 -6.02
CA PHE A 358 8.01 -6.89 -6.90
C PHE A 358 9.41 -7.12 -6.32
N ALA A 359 9.57 -6.96 -5.00
CA ALA A 359 10.83 -7.26 -4.32
C ALA A 359 11.12 -8.78 -4.30
N ASP A 360 10.08 -9.60 -4.16
CA ASP A 360 10.18 -11.07 -4.13
C ASP A 360 10.70 -11.64 -5.45
N VAL A 361 10.34 -11.03 -6.58
CA VAL A 361 10.86 -11.44 -7.91
C VAL A 361 12.38 -11.30 -7.95
N GLU A 362 12.91 -10.15 -7.52
CA GLU A 362 14.36 -9.94 -7.45
C GLU A 362 15.03 -10.81 -6.40
N LEU A 363 14.38 -10.99 -5.24
CA LEU A 363 14.87 -11.84 -4.17
C LEU A 363 15.02 -13.30 -4.63
N LYS A 364 13.98 -13.85 -5.28
CA LYS A 364 14.00 -15.21 -5.81
C LYS A 364 15.05 -15.38 -6.91
N ARG A 365 15.25 -14.36 -7.75
CA ARG A 365 16.34 -14.36 -8.74
C ARG A 365 17.70 -14.50 -8.07
N LEU A 366 17.97 -13.70 -7.03
CA LEU A 366 19.22 -13.77 -6.26
C LEU A 366 19.38 -15.08 -5.49
N MET A 367 18.28 -15.64 -4.96
CA MET A 367 18.28 -16.95 -4.30
C MET A 367 18.58 -18.09 -5.28
N GLY A 368 18.03 -18.02 -6.50
CA GLY A 368 18.29 -18.98 -7.58
C GLY A 368 19.73 -18.92 -8.09
N GLU A 369 20.30 -17.72 -8.24
CA GLU A 369 21.71 -17.52 -8.62
C GLU A 369 22.69 -18.06 -7.57
N LYS A 370 22.31 -18.04 -6.30
CA LYS A 370 23.09 -18.64 -5.19
C LYS A 370 22.81 -20.15 -4.99
N GLY A 371 22.01 -20.78 -5.84
CA GLY A 371 21.73 -22.23 -5.81
C GLY A 371 20.79 -22.67 -4.67
N GLY A 372 19.98 -21.76 -4.11
CA GLY A 372 19.20 -22.01 -2.90
C GLY A 372 17.82 -22.64 -3.08
N LEU A 373 17.26 -22.69 -4.30
CA LEU A 373 15.99 -23.37 -4.59
C LEU A 373 16.02 -23.91 -6.03
N PRO A 374 15.42 -25.09 -6.31
CA PRO A 374 15.21 -25.52 -7.68
C PRO A 374 14.33 -24.47 -8.36
N SER A 375 14.83 -23.92 -9.46
CA SER A 375 14.05 -23.11 -10.37
C SER A 375 12.86 -23.94 -10.86
N GLU A 376 11.66 -23.69 -10.32
CA GLU A 376 10.41 -23.98 -11.02
C GLU A 376 10.25 -22.95 -12.16
N GLN A 377 11.19 -22.98 -13.09
CA GLN A 377 10.85 -22.70 -14.47
C GLN A 377 10.12 -23.95 -14.96
N PRO A 378 9.00 -23.81 -15.71
CA PRO A 378 8.50 -24.92 -16.50
C PRO A 378 9.51 -25.15 -17.63
N ALA A 379 10.60 -25.86 -17.29
CA ALA A 379 11.50 -26.43 -18.26
C ALA A 379 10.67 -27.45 -19.03
N ALA A 380 10.33 -27.10 -20.27
CA ALA A 380 9.78 -28.02 -21.24
C ALA A 380 10.65 -29.29 -21.22
N ALA A 381 10.06 -30.38 -20.74
CA ALA A 381 10.71 -31.68 -20.69
C ALA A 381 11.07 -32.08 -22.12
N ILE A 382 12.36 -32.03 -22.43
CA ILE A 382 12.92 -32.62 -23.63
C ILE A 382 12.83 -34.13 -23.39
N ALA A 383 11.99 -34.80 -24.19
CA ALA A 383 11.83 -36.24 -24.13
C ALA A 383 13.17 -36.94 -24.39
N ALA A 384 13.71 -37.60 -23.37
CA ALA A 384 14.77 -38.58 -23.52
C ALA A 384 14.15 -39.96 -23.80
N THR A 385 14.59 -40.58 -24.88
CA THR A 385 14.27 -41.94 -25.30
C THR A 385 14.66 -42.97 -24.21
N PRO A 386 13.85 -43.99 -23.91
CA PRO A 386 14.25 -45.05 -22.98
C PRO A 386 15.08 -46.10 -23.72
N GLY A 387 16.36 -46.23 -23.33
CA GLY A 387 17.17 -47.42 -23.57
C GLY A 387 17.08 -48.37 -22.36
N GLU A 388 16.90 -49.65 -22.65
CA GLU A 388 16.75 -50.76 -21.70
C GLU A 388 17.96 -50.95 -20.76
N GLY A 389 17.65 -51.44 -19.55
CA GLY A 389 18.51 -52.37 -18.82
C GLY A 389 18.78 -52.06 -17.36
N GLY A 390 18.32 -52.94 -16.45
CA GLY A 390 19.00 -53.17 -15.17
C GLY A 390 18.17 -53.11 -13.88
N ALA A 391 17.51 -54.23 -13.58
CA ALA A 391 17.04 -54.77 -12.29
C ALA A 391 17.27 -54.02 -10.96
N GLY A 392 16.23 -54.01 -10.13
CA GLY A 392 16.29 -53.83 -8.67
C GLY A 392 14.89 -53.73 -8.03
N LEU A 393 14.31 -54.86 -7.65
CA LEU A 393 13.00 -54.99 -7.01
C LEU A 393 13.01 -54.54 -5.54
N GLY A 394 11.93 -53.87 -5.10
CA GLY A 394 11.66 -53.60 -3.70
C GLY A 394 10.29 -52.95 -3.42
N VAL A 395 9.25 -53.80 -3.35
CA VAL A 395 8.00 -53.74 -2.53
C VAL A 395 6.96 -52.61 -2.82
N ASP A 396 5.69 -53.04 -2.93
CA ASP A 396 4.42 -52.27 -2.99
C ASP A 396 3.86 -51.82 -4.37
N ASP A 397 3.43 -52.79 -5.19
CA ASP A 397 2.86 -52.56 -6.52
C ASP A 397 1.34 -52.23 -6.51
N THR A 398 0.98 -51.04 -6.03
CA THR A 398 -0.28 -50.38 -6.43
C THR A 398 -0.29 -50.07 -7.95
N ALA A 399 0.90 -49.93 -8.55
CA ALA A 399 1.09 -49.73 -9.98
C ALA A 399 0.74 -50.96 -10.84
N ALA A 400 0.84 -52.19 -10.30
CA ALA A 400 0.46 -53.40 -11.05
C ALA A 400 -1.07 -53.55 -11.14
N ILE A 401 -1.81 -53.05 -10.16
CA ILE A 401 -3.28 -53.04 -10.14
C ILE A 401 -3.79 -52.02 -11.17
N ASP A 402 -3.18 -50.84 -11.24
CA ASP A 402 -3.57 -49.77 -12.17
C ASP A 402 -3.31 -50.13 -13.64
N ARG A 403 -2.24 -50.90 -13.92
CA ARG A 403 -1.96 -51.45 -15.25
C ARG A 403 -3.00 -52.47 -15.71
N LYS A 404 -3.56 -53.28 -14.80
CA LYS A 404 -4.64 -54.21 -15.13
C LYS A 404 -5.96 -53.50 -15.39
N ILE A 405 -6.25 -52.42 -14.67
CA ILE A 405 -7.47 -51.62 -14.89
C ILE A 405 -7.39 -50.89 -16.24
N THR A 406 -6.22 -50.33 -16.57
CA THR A 406 -6.00 -49.61 -17.83
C THR A 406 -6.04 -50.55 -19.06
N ALA A 407 -5.66 -51.82 -18.90
CA ALA A 407 -5.69 -52.81 -19.98
C ALA A 407 -7.09 -53.36 -20.31
N MET A 408 -8.12 -53.08 -19.49
CA MET A 408 -9.49 -53.59 -19.69
C MET A 408 -10.45 -52.57 -20.34
N LEU A 409 -10.00 -51.36 -20.67
CA LEU A 409 -10.82 -50.38 -21.38
C LEU A 409 -10.61 -50.50 -22.90
N PRO A 410 -11.67 -50.65 -23.71
CA PRO A 410 -11.55 -50.63 -25.17
C PRO A 410 -11.14 -49.23 -25.64
N SER A 411 -10.13 -49.16 -26.51
CA SER A 411 -9.58 -47.93 -27.07
C SER A 411 -10.64 -47.16 -27.88
N LEU A 412 -10.86 -45.89 -27.52
CA LEU A 412 -11.56 -44.94 -28.39
C LEU A 412 -10.74 -44.67 -29.66
N PRO A 413 -11.38 -44.47 -30.82
CA PRO A 413 -10.68 -44.14 -32.06
C PRO A 413 -9.99 -42.78 -31.96
N GLU A 414 -8.74 -42.72 -32.40
CA GLU A 414 -7.88 -41.54 -32.33
C GLU A 414 -8.47 -40.34 -33.09
N PRO A 415 -8.45 -39.12 -32.52
CA PRO A 415 -8.79 -37.92 -33.27
C PRO A 415 -7.70 -37.62 -34.31
N PRO A 416 -8.06 -37.11 -35.50
CA PRO A 416 -7.08 -36.77 -36.53
C PRO A 416 -6.06 -35.77 -36.00
N GLY A 417 -4.78 -36.09 -36.21
CA GLY A 417 -3.64 -35.35 -35.69
C GLY A 417 -3.73 -33.85 -35.92
N ILE A 418 -3.38 -33.10 -34.88
CA ILE A 418 -3.30 -31.64 -34.91
C ILE A 418 -2.24 -31.27 -35.97
N PRO A 419 -2.57 -30.45 -37.00
CA PRO A 419 -1.58 -30.01 -37.97
C PRO A 419 -0.50 -29.21 -37.25
N SER A 420 0.77 -29.58 -37.47
CA SER A 420 1.92 -28.88 -36.90
C SER A 420 1.89 -27.40 -37.31
N LEU A 421 1.76 -26.51 -36.34
CA LEU A 421 1.83 -25.07 -36.57
C LEU A 421 3.24 -24.71 -37.09
N PRO A 422 3.35 -23.86 -38.13
CA PRO A 422 4.65 -23.46 -38.66
C PRO A 422 5.45 -22.71 -37.59
N VAL A 423 6.67 -23.17 -37.33
CA VAL A 423 7.60 -22.54 -36.40
C VAL A 423 7.91 -21.13 -36.92
N LYS A 424 7.62 -20.13 -36.09
CA LYS A 424 7.89 -18.73 -36.41
C LYS A 424 9.42 -18.53 -36.48
N PRO A 425 9.98 -17.98 -37.57
CA PRO A 425 11.42 -17.78 -37.68
C PRO A 425 11.92 -16.82 -36.59
N ALA A 426 13.13 -17.08 -36.07
CA ALA A 426 13.76 -16.32 -34.99
C ALA A 426 14.04 -14.84 -35.32
N ALA A 427 13.95 -14.45 -36.59
CA ALA A 427 14.00 -13.07 -37.04
C ALA A 427 13.00 -12.85 -38.17
N GLY A 428 12.26 -11.74 -38.10
CA GLY A 428 11.39 -11.29 -39.19
C GLY A 428 12.19 -10.87 -40.42
N PRO A 429 11.55 -10.76 -41.60
CA PRO A 429 12.22 -10.31 -42.81
C PRO A 429 12.80 -8.90 -42.60
N VAL A 430 14.06 -8.71 -42.99
CA VAL A 430 14.74 -7.40 -42.92
C VAL A 430 14.05 -6.45 -43.90
N VAL A 431 13.27 -5.51 -43.37
CA VAL A 431 12.59 -4.48 -44.17
C VAL A 431 13.53 -3.28 -44.34
N PRO A 432 13.95 -2.93 -45.56
CA PRO A 432 14.75 -1.73 -45.80
C PRO A 432 13.91 -0.47 -45.55
N LEU A 433 14.47 0.48 -44.80
CA LEU A 433 13.82 1.75 -44.42
C LEU A 433 13.43 2.67 -45.60
N GLY A 434 13.83 2.32 -46.83
CA GLY A 434 13.48 3.03 -48.07
C GLY A 434 12.28 2.47 -48.83
N ARG A 435 11.63 1.39 -48.36
CA ARG A 435 10.44 0.83 -49.02
C ARG A 435 9.15 1.44 -48.47
N THR A 436 8.33 1.98 -49.35
CA THR A 436 6.92 2.26 -49.07
C THR A 436 6.20 0.92 -48.89
N GLU A 437 5.68 0.64 -47.69
CA GLU A 437 4.93 -0.59 -47.42
C GLU A 437 3.65 -0.63 -48.25
N THR A 438 3.58 -1.57 -49.18
CA THR A 438 2.36 -1.87 -49.93
C THR A 438 1.76 -3.15 -49.37
N SER A 439 0.43 -3.16 -49.17
CA SER A 439 -0.28 -4.37 -48.75
C SER A 439 -0.01 -5.51 -49.75
N PRO A 440 -0.01 -6.78 -49.31
CA PRO A 440 0.04 -7.91 -50.23
C PRO A 440 -1.05 -7.74 -51.31
N GLY A 441 -0.63 -7.65 -52.58
CA GLY A 441 -1.54 -7.42 -53.72
C GLY A 441 -1.69 -5.97 -54.20
N GLY A 442 -1.02 -4.97 -53.62
CA GLY A 442 -0.98 -3.61 -54.17
C GLY A 442 -2.32 -2.85 -54.19
N THR A 443 -3.34 -3.38 -53.52
CA THR A 443 -4.73 -2.92 -53.55
C THR A 443 -4.92 -1.49 -53.03
N LEU A 444 -4.01 -1.00 -52.19
CA LEU A 444 -4.07 0.37 -51.65
C LEU A 444 -3.66 1.46 -52.64
N LEU A 445 -3.02 1.11 -53.76
CA LEU A 445 -2.65 2.07 -54.82
C LEU A 445 -3.73 2.23 -55.89
N THR A 446 -4.69 1.31 -55.98
CA THR A 446 -5.67 1.27 -57.08
C THR A 446 -7.10 1.61 -56.65
N ALA A 447 -7.36 1.78 -55.36
CA ALA A 447 -8.65 2.23 -54.87
C ALA A 447 -8.85 3.71 -55.20
N ARG A 448 -9.71 4.00 -56.19
CA ARG A 448 -10.25 5.36 -56.39
C ARG A 448 -10.85 5.83 -55.06
N PRO A 449 -10.55 7.06 -54.59
CA PRO A 449 -11.20 7.61 -53.42
C PRO A 449 -12.71 7.55 -53.64
N GLN A 450 -13.44 6.89 -52.75
CA GLN A 450 -14.89 6.90 -52.80
C GLN A 450 -15.33 8.35 -52.55
N GLU A 451 -15.77 9.02 -53.61
CA GLU A 451 -16.46 10.30 -53.52
C GLU A 451 -17.75 10.13 -52.71
N GLY A 452 -17.91 10.98 -51.70
CA GLY A 452 -19.16 11.16 -50.98
C GLY A 452 -19.40 10.14 -49.87
N ASP A 453 -19.43 10.61 -48.63
CA ASP A 453 -20.00 9.87 -47.51
C ASP A 453 -21.53 9.81 -47.69
N ALA A 454 -22.00 8.86 -48.51
CA ALA A 454 -23.42 8.66 -48.81
C ALA A 454 -24.27 8.40 -47.55
N THR A 455 -23.63 8.09 -46.43
CA THR A 455 -24.27 7.80 -45.14
C THR A 455 -24.24 8.97 -44.15
N GLY A 456 -23.57 10.09 -44.48
CA GLY A 456 -23.46 11.26 -43.61
C GLY A 456 -22.72 11.00 -42.29
N THR A 457 -21.93 9.92 -42.23
CA THR A 457 -21.31 9.41 -41.01
C THR A 457 -20.26 10.38 -40.46
N ARG A 458 -19.47 11.01 -41.32
CA ARG A 458 -18.44 12.01 -41.00
C ARG A 458 -19.07 13.28 -40.44
N GLU A 459 -20.15 13.77 -41.05
CA GLU A 459 -20.83 14.96 -40.54
C GLU A 459 -21.42 14.69 -39.15
N ARG A 460 -22.03 13.52 -38.95
CA ARG A 460 -22.64 13.14 -37.66
C ARG A 460 -21.61 12.97 -36.55
N SER A 461 -20.49 12.30 -36.83
CA SER A 461 -19.46 12.00 -35.85
C SER A 461 -18.52 13.16 -35.58
N LEU A 462 -18.06 13.85 -36.63
CA LEU A 462 -17.04 14.90 -36.50
C LEU A 462 -17.63 16.28 -36.24
N GLN A 463 -18.81 16.61 -36.78
CA GLN A 463 -19.43 17.93 -36.56
C GLN A 463 -20.45 17.92 -35.43
N ARG A 464 -21.24 16.85 -35.30
CA ARG A 464 -22.32 16.75 -34.31
C ARG A 464 -21.99 15.92 -33.06
N GLY A 465 -20.81 15.29 -33.01
CA GLY A 465 -20.38 14.47 -31.87
C GLY A 465 -21.29 13.26 -31.59
N ALA A 466 -22.12 12.86 -32.56
CA ALA A 466 -23.06 11.76 -32.42
C ALA A 466 -22.49 10.48 -33.03
N ALA A 467 -22.82 9.34 -32.44
CA ALA A 467 -22.31 8.03 -32.88
C ALA A 467 -22.66 7.76 -34.36
N PRO A 468 -21.78 7.05 -35.10
CA PRO A 468 -22.04 6.64 -36.47
C PRO A 468 -23.28 5.73 -36.54
N LEU A 469 -23.93 5.67 -37.71
CA LEU A 469 -25.03 4.75 -37.89
C LEU A 469 -24.51 3.30 -37.87
N PRO A 470 -25.20 2.38 -37.18
CA PRO A 470 -24.79 0.98 -37.13
C PRO A 470 -24.82 0.37 -38.54
N GLN A 471 -23.75 -0.33 -38.88
CA GLN A 471 -23.54 -0.97 -40.18
C GLN A 471 -23.60 -2.50 -39.99
N PRO A 472 -24.31 -3.24 -40.86
CA PRO A 472 -24.36 -4.70 -40.78
C PRO A 472 -22.96 -5.33 -40.71
N GLY A 473 -22.72 -6.14 -39.67
CA GLY A 473 -21.45 -6.84 -39.45
C GLY A 473 -20.39 -6.07 -38.64
N ARG A 474 -20.65 -4.82 -38.23
CA ARG A 474 -19.83 -4.15 -37.22
C ARG A 474 -20.34 -4.45 -35.80
N ALA A 475 -19.45 -4.30 -34.83
CA ALA A 475 -19.73 -4.53 -33.41
C ALA A 475 -20.77 -3.56 -32.81
N ASP A 476 -21.19 -2.52 -33.54
CA ASP A 476 -22.23 -1.56 -33.17
C ASP A 476 -23.62 -1.89 -33.74
N ASP A 477 -23.77 -2.93 -34.57
CA ASP A 477 -25.08 -3.39 -35.06
C ASP A 477 -25.73 -4.44 -34.14
N PHE A 478 -26.64 -3.97 -33.29
CA PHE A 478 -27.39 -4.80 -32.33
C PHE A 478 -28.71 -5.36 -32.88
N ARG A 479 -28.90 -5.39 -34.20
CA ARG A 479 -30.11 -5.96 -34.81
C ARG A 479 -29.98 -7.48 -34.90
N TRP A 480 -30.94 -8.18 -34.32
CA TRP A 480 -31.06 -9.64 -34.49
C TRP A 480 -31.68 -9.96 -35.86
N PRO A 481 -31.18 -10.98 -36.58
CA PRO A 481 -31.84 -11.44 -37.80
C PRO A 481 -33.24 -11.98 -37.49
N PRO A 482 -34.25 -11.72 -38.32
CA PRO A 482 -35.56 -12.33 -38.17
C PRO A 482 -35.43 -13.84 -38.35
N GLY A 483 -35.95 -14.59 -37.37
CA GLY A 483 -35.94 -16.06 -37.34
C GLY A 483 -36.96 -16.71 -38.26
#